data_AF-A0A8C6FIA3-F1
#
_entry.id   AF-A0A8C6FIA3-F1
#
_cell.length_a   1.000
_cell.length_b   1.000
_cell.length_c   1.000
_cell.angle_alpha   90.00
_cell.angle_beta   90.00
_cell.angle_gamma   90.00
#
_symmetry.space_group_name_H-M   'P 1'
#
loop_
_entity.id
_entity.type
_entity.pdbx_description
1 polymer ?
#
loop_
_entity_poly.entity_id
_entity_poly.type
_entity_poly.pdbx_seq_one_letter_code
_entity_poly.pdbx_strand_id
1 'polypeptide(L)'
;MGPRRRIRKPETPRRRPASPAPAARRPAPSLGTSSRPHARRRHGILKEIRTLQKTTHLLLRKTPFCRLAAEAFLVHLFEDAYLLSLHAGRVTLFPKDVQLARRIRGIQEGLG
;
A
#
# COMPACT_ATOMS: atom_id res chain seq x y z
N MET A 1 23.12 -49.14 -3.84
CA MET A 1 22.42 -49.33 -5.13
C MET A 1 22.24 -47.96 -5.78
N GLY A 2 23.12 -47.59 -6.71
CA GLY A 2 23.08 -46.32 -7.45
C GLY A 2 22.76 -46.54 -8.94
N PRO A 3 22.33 -45.49 -9.68
CA PRO A 3 21.54 -45.62 -10.90
C PRO A 3 22.40 -45.71 -12.19
N ARG A 4 21.91 -46.40 -13.22
CA ARG A 4 22.48 -46.36 -14.58
C ARG A 4 21.47 -45.80 -15.59
N ARG A 5 21.78 -44.59 -16.07
CA ARG A 5 21.11 -43.85 -17.16
C ARG A 5 21.21 -44.63 -18.49
N ARG A 6 20.10 -44.76 -19.24
CA ARG A 6 20.12 -45.15 -20.66
C ARG A 6 19.97 -43.91 -21.55
N ILE A 7 20.81 -43.88 -22.59
CA ILE A 7 21.20 -42.74 -23.42
C ILE A 7 20.22 -42.55 -24.59
N ARG A 8 20.01 -41.29 -25.00
CA ARG A 8 19.11 -40.81 -26.06
C ARG A 8 19.55 -41.23 -27.47
N LYS A 9 18.59 -41.51 -28.36
CA LYS A 9 18.79 -41.64 -29.83
C LYS A 9 18.70 -40.26 -30.51
N PRO A 10 19.59 -39.93 -31.47
CA PRO A 10 19.42 -38.76 -32.34
C PRO A 10 18.94 -39.15 -33.76
N GLU A 11 17.90 -38.49 -34.25
CA GLU A 11 17.49 -38.47 -35.67
C GLU A 11 18.01 -37.20 -36.36
N THR A 12 18.55 -37.32 -37.58
CA THR A 12 18.98 -36.19 -38.44
C THR A 12 18.95 -36.61 -39.93
N PRO A 13 18.89 -35.67 -40.91
CA PRO A 13 17.75 -35.55 -41.83
C PRO A 13 18.07 -35.83 -43.31
N ARG A 14 17.02 -36.16 -44.10
CA ARG A 14 17.06 -36.32 -45.57
C ARG A 14 17.14 -34.96 -46.30
N ARG A 15 17.84 -34.94 -47.43
CA ARG A 15 18.21 -33.78 -48.28
C ARG A 15 17.43 -33.77 -49.60
N ARG A 16 17.05 -32.59 -50.14
CA ARG A 16 16.99 -32.15 -51.60
C ARG A 16 16.02 -30.97 -51.81
N PRO A 17 16.04 -30.25 -52.97
CA PRO A 17 17.09 -29.43 -53.59
C PRO A 17 16.57 -28.00 -53.95
N ALA A 18 17.31 -27.24 -54.78
CA ALA A 18 17.23 -25.79 -55.00
C ALA A 18 16.02 -25.20 -55.78
N SER A 19 15.86 -23.88 -55.62
CA SER A 19 14.79 -22.95 -56.03
C SER A 19 14.64 -22.64 -57.54
N PRO A 20 13.50 -22.06 -57.96
CA PRO A 20 13.44 -21.06 -59.04
C PRO A 20 13.02 -19.65 -58.55
N ALA A 21 13.52 -18.61 -59.23
CA ALA A 21 13.42 -17.17 -58.91
C ALA A 21 12.19 -16.47 -59.56
N PRO A 22 12.15 -15.13 -59.71
CA PRO A 22 11.60 -14.13 -58.78
C PRO A 22 10.29 -13.49 -59.29
N ALA A 23 9.38 -13.07 -58.40
CA ALA A 23 8.27 -12.20 -58.78
C ALA A 23 7.88 -11.20 -57.68
N ALA A 24 7.73 -9.95 -58.12
CA ALA A 24 7.54 -8.72 -57.37
C ALA A 24 6.37 -8.70 -56.37
N ARG A 25 6.60 -8.08 -55.20
CA ARG A 25 5.99 -6.79 -54.82
C ARG A 25 6.40 -6.42 -53.38
N ARG A 26 7.00 -5.23 -53.23
CA ARG A 26 7.23 -4.58 -51.93
C ARG A 26 5.89 -4.08 -51.37
N PRO A 27 5.62 -4.29 -50.07
CA PRO A 27 4.96 -3.28 -49.26
C PRO A 27 6.01 -2.62 -48.36
N ALA A 28 5.94 -1.29 -48.26
CA ALA A 28 6.80 -0.45 -47.43
C ALA A 28 6.78 -0.87 -45.95
N PRO A 29 7.80 -0.51 -45.14
CA PRO A 29 7.68 -0.61 -43.69
C PRO A 29 6.48 0.23 -43.26
N SER A 30 5.39 -0.42 -42.83
CA SER A 30 4.36 0.27 -42.08
C SER A 30 5.04 0.73 -40.80
N LEU A 31 5.37 2.02 -40.71
CA LEU A 31 5.61 2.72 -39.46
C LEU A 31 4.31 2.62 -38.66
N GLY A 32 4.08 1.46 -38.05
CA GLY A 32 3.20 1.30 -36.92
C GLY A 32 3.81 2.14 -35.83
N THR A 33 3.34 3.37 -35.70
CA THR A 33 3.56 4.16 -34.49
C THR A 33 2.81 3.43 -33.38
N SER A 34 3.46 2.41 -32.79
CA SER A 34 3.09 1.83 -31.50
C SER A 34 3.39 2.81 -30.35
N SER A 35 3.24 4.11 -30.61
CA SER A 35 3.17 5.10 -29.55
C SER A 35 1.71 5.16 -29.14
N ARG A 36 1.36 4.43 -28.07
CA ARG A 36 0.54 4.93 -26.95
C ARG A 36 0.09 3.79 -26.03
N PRO A 37 0.88 3.55 -24.98
CA PRO A 37 0.31 3.27 -23.66
C PRO A 37 0.23 4.55 -22.80
N HIS A 38 0.96 5.61 -23.18
CA HIS A 38 1.29 6.71 -22.25
C HIS A 38 0.25 7.83 -22.12
N ALA A 39 -0.65 8.01 -23.09
CA ALA A 39 -1.67 9.08 -23.03
C ALA A 39 -2.82 8.79 -22.03
N ARG A 40 -3.07 7.52 -21.72
CA ARG A 40 -4.20 7.10 -20.85
C ARG A 40 -3.97 7.45 -19.38
N ARG A 41 -2.70 7.51 -18.95
CA ARG A 41 -2.31 7.72 -17.55
C ARG A 41 -2.39 9.19 -17.09
N ARG A 42 -2.39 10.15 -18.01
CA ARG A 42 -2.34 11.60 -17.69
C ARG A 42 -3.65 12.23 -17.22
N HIS A 43 -4.79 11.60 -17.47
CA HIS A 43 -6.11 12.12 -17.06
C HIS A 43 -6.60 11.57 -15.71
N GLY A 44 -5.78 10.81 -14.97
CA GLY A 44 -6.17 10.19 -13.70
C GLY A 44 -6.41 11.22 -12.60
N ILE A 45 -5.47 12.15 -12.41
CA ILE A 45 -5.48 13.11 -11.30
C ILE A 45 -6.69 14.04 -11.37
N LEU A 46 -7.00 14.63 -12.53
CA LEU A 46 -8.17 15.51 -12.68
C LEU A 46 -9.50 14.76 -12.46
N LYS A 47 -9.56 13.47 -12.82
CA LYS A 47 -10.72 12.62 -12.55
C LYS A 47 -10.83 12.26 -11.07
N GLU A 48 -9.72 11.98 -10.42
CA GLU A 48 -9.64 11.71 -8.99
C GLU A 48 -10.05 12.93 -8.17
N ILE A 49 -9.50 14.12 -8.45
CA ILE A 49 -9.91 15.39 -7.83
C ILE A 49 -11.42 15.59 -7.99
N ARG A 50 -11.95 15.43 -9.20
CA ARG A 50 -13.39 15.56 -9.46
C ARG A 50 -14.22 14.53 -8.71
N THR A 51 -13.67 13.35 -8.40
CA THR A 51 -14.37 12.29 -7.66
C THR A 51 -14.32 12.53 -6.16
N LEU A 52 -13.16 12.93 -5.62
CA LEU A 52 -12.96 13.28 -4.21
C LEU A 52 -13.74 14.54 -3.81
N GLN A 53 -13.88 15.52 -4.71
CA GLN A 53 -14.71 16.70 -4.46
C GLN A 53 -16.22 16.44 -4.55
N LYS A 54 -16.64 15.33 -5.18
CA LYS A 54 -18.05 14.93 -5.30
C LYS A 54 -18.51 13.96 -4.21
N THR A 55 -17.57 13.28 -3.54
CA THR A 55 -17.86 12.23 -2.55
C THR A 55 -17.29 12.63 -1.19
N THR A 56 -17.91 12.17 -0.09
CA THR A 56 -17.54 12.56 1.29
C THR A 56 -17.02 11.39 2.13
N HIS A 57 -16.43 10.38 1.48
CA HIS A 57 -15.84 9.26 2.19
C HIS A 57 -14.55 9.67 2.89
N LEU A 58 -14.22 9.00 4.00
CA LEU A 58 -12.98 9.26 4.71
C LEU A 58 -11.78 8.92 3.81
N LEU A 59 -10.87 9.89 3.67
CA LEU A 59 -9.63 9.73 2.92
C LEU A 59 -8.62 8.83 3.65
N LEU A 60 -8.68 8.85 4.98
CA LEU A 60 -7.88 8.01 5.85
C LEU A 60 -8.64 6.74 6.22
N ARG A 61 -7.90 5.64 6.37
CA ARG A 61 -8.47 4.39 6.85
C ARG A 61 -8.89 4.54 8.31
N LYS A 62 -10.13 4.14 8.62
CA LYS A 62 -10.71 4.25 9.96
C LYS A 62 -9.88 3.59 11.06
N THR A 63 -9.49 2.32 10.87
CA THR A 63 -8.85 1.52 11.92
C THR A 63 -7.50 2.04 12.41
N PRO A 64 -6.50 2.37 11.56
CA PRO A 64 -5.24 2.93 12.06
C PRO A 64 -5.41 4.32 12.67
N PHE A 65 -6.31 5.15 12.11
CA PHE A 65 -6.57 6.49 12.63
C PHE A 65 -7.19 6.45 14.03
N CYS A 66 -8.20 5.59 14.26
CA CYS A 66 -8.82 5.45 15.57
C CYS A 66 -7.83 4.95 16.64
N ARG A 67 -6.91 4.04 16.28
CA ARG A 67 -5.88 3.55 17.19
C ARG A 67 -4.92 4.67 17.61
N LEU A 68 -4.44 5.45 16.64
CA LEU A 68 -3.56 6.59 16.90
C LEU A 68 -4.23 7.62 17.81
N ALA A 69 -5.50 7.95 17.55
CA ALA A 69 -6.24 8.90 18.36
C ALA A 69 -6.43 8.42 19.81
N ALA A 70 -6.77 7.13 19.98
CA ALA A 70 -6.93 6.54 21.30
C ALA A 70 -5.60 6.46 22.07
N GLU A 71 -4.52 6.08 21.40
CA GLU A 71 -3.18 6.04 21.97
C GLU A 71 -2.73 7.42 22.44
N ALA A 72 -2.87 8.44 21.57
CA ALA A 72 -2.53 9.81 21.92
C ALA A 72 -3.30 10.27 23.17
N PHE A 73 -4.62 10.04 23.23
CA PHE A 73 -5.42 10.39 24.41
C PHE A 73 -4.94 9.68 25.68
N LEU A 74 -4.72 8.36 25.61
CA LEU A 74 -4.32 7.58 26.78
C LEU A 74 -2.93 7.97 27.27
N VAL A 75 -1.99 8.23 26.38
CA VAL A 75 -0.63 8.69 26.75
C VAL A 75 -0.69 9.97 27.58
N HIS A 76 -1.37 11.01 27.09
CA HIS A 76 -1.49 12.27 27.83
C HIS A 76 -2.25 12.11 29.16
N LEU A 77 -3.28 11.26 29.19
CA LEU A 77 -4.01 10.99 30.44
C LEU A 77 -3.13 10.30 31.49
N PHE A 78 -2.29 9.34 31.06
CA PHE A 78 -1.40 8.63 31.96
C PHE A 78 -0.22 9.49 32.43
N GLU A 79 0.26 10.42 31.60
CA GLU A 79 1.25 11.42 32.00
C GLU A 79 0.71 12.27 33.17
N ASP A 80 -0.51 12.79 33.07
CA ASP A 80 -1.12 13.59 34.14
C ASP A 80 -1.37 12.76 35.41
N ALA A 81 -1.88 11.53 35.26
CA ALA A 81 -2.10 10.64 36.38
C ALA A 81 -0.77 10.27 37.08
N TYR A 82 0.33 10.20 36.33
CA TYR A 82 1.64 9.93 36.88
C TYR A 82 2.18 11.11 37.69
N LEU A 83 1.95 12.35 37.24
CA LEU A 83 2.28 13.55 38.03
C LEU A 83 1.58 13.55 39.39
N LEU A 84 0.32 13.11 39.45
CA LEU A 84 -0.43 12.97 40.70
C LEU A 84 0.11 11.84 41.60
N SER A 85 0.59 10.76 41.00
CA SER A 85 1.24 9.66 41.73
C SER A 85 2.53 10.13 42.41
N LEU A 86 3.36 10.88 41.65
CA LEU A 86 4.59 11.51 42.14
C LEU A 86 4.31 12.57 43.20
N HIS A 87 3.26 13.38 43.02
CA HIS A 87 2.83 14.36 44.01
C HIS A 87 2.49 13.71 45.36
N ALA A 88 1.95 12.48 45.34
CA ALA A 88 1.69 11.69 46.53
C ALA A 88 2.90 10.89 47.04
N GLY A 89 4.11 11.13 46.52
CA GLY A 89 5.35 10.45 46.91
C GLY A 89 5.44 8.99 46.46
N ARG A 90 4.63 8.56 45.50
CA ARG A 90 4.59 7.18 44.97
C ARG A 90 5.14 7.14 43.56
N VAL A 91 5.82 6.04 43.23
CA VAL A 91 6.21 5.71 41.85
C VAL A 91 5.14 4.84 41.16
N THR A 92 4.34 4.11 41.95
CA THR A 92 3.25 3.27 41.43
C THR A 92 1.99 4.09 41.19
N LEU A 93 1.42 3.95 40.01
CA LEU A 93 0.17 4.57 39.57
C LEU A 93 -1.03 3.78 40.09
N PHE A 94 -2.01 4.46 40.69
CA PHE A 94 -3.24 3.84 41.20
C PHE A 94 -4.49 4.41 40.50
N PRO A 95 -5.62 3.66 40.49
CA PRO A 95 -6.87 4.13 39.87
C PRO A 95 -7.36 5.49 40.38
N LYS A 96 -7.10 5.80 41.65
CA LYS A 96 -7.43 7.11 42.26
C LYS A 96 -6.71 8.28 41.59
N ASP A 97 -5.49 8.06 41.09
CA ASP A 97 -4.69 9.10 40.42
C ASP A 97 -5.28 9.40 39.03
N VAL A 98 -5.69 8.35 38.30
CA VAL A 98 -6.39 8.50 37.00
C VAL A 98 -7.76 9.16 37.18
N GLN A 99 -8.52 8.75 38.19
CA GLN A 99 -9.82 9.36 38.48
C GLN A 99 -9.69 10.84 38.84
N LEU A 100 -8.67 11.18 39.63
CA LEU A 100 -8.36 12.57 39.96
C LEU A 100 -7.90 13.36 38.74
N ALA A 101 -7.02 12.81 37.89
CA ALA A 101 -6.59 13.44 36.64
C ALA A 101 -7.81 13.78 35.75
N ARG A 102 -8.72 12.81 35.56
CA ARG A 102 -9.97 13.03 34.82
C ARG A 102 -10.87 14.08 35.46
N ARG A 103 -10.91 14.14 36.79
CA ARG A 103 -11.71 15.13 37.53
C ARG A 103 -11.13 16.55 37.39
N ILE A 104 -9.81 16.68 37.42
CA ILE A 104 -9.11 17.97 37.29
C ILE A 104 -9.19 18.49 35.85
N ARG A 105 -9.01 17.62 34.84
CA ARG A 105 -9.22 17.97 33.42
C ARG A 105 -10.61 18.51 33.12
N GLY A 106 -11.59 18.17 33.97
CA GLY A 106 -12.96 18.66 33.86
C GLY A 106 -13.70 18.12 32.63
N ILE A 107 -14.87 18.69 32.37
CA ILE A 107 -15.74 18.28 31.26
C ILE A 107 -15.17 18.78 29.90
N GLN A 108 -14.37 19.85 29.91
CA GLN A 108 -13.85 20.48 28.70
C GLN A 108 -12.81 19.66 27.93
N GLU A 109 -11.95 18.90 28.63
CA GLU A 109 -11.04 17.94 27.99
C GLU A 109 -11.55 16.49 28.06
N GLY A 110 -12.74 16.30 28.63
CA GLY A 110 -13.33 14.99 28.87
C GLY A 110 -14.22 14.49 27.73
N LEU A 111 -14.94 15.37 27.02
CA LEU A 111 -15.89 14.99 25.98
C LEU A 111 -16.15 16.18 25.04
N GLY A 112 -15.70 16.06 23.79
CA GLY A 112 -15.98 17.02 22.72
C GLY A 112 -14.94 16.96 21.62
#